data_AF-A0A559JFG7-F1
#
_entry.id   AF-A0A559JFG7-F1
#
_cell.length_a   1.000
_cell.length_b   1.000
_cell.length_c   1.000
_cell.angle_alpha   90.00
_cell.angle_beta   90.00
_cell.angle_gamma   90.00
#
_symmetry.space_group_name_H-M   'P 1'
#
loop_
_entity.id
_entity.type
_entity.pdbx_description
1 polymer ?
#
loop_
_entity_poly.entity_id
_entity_poly.type
_entity_poly.pdbx_seq_one_letter_code
_entity_poly.pdbx_strand_id
1 'polypeptide(L)'
;MYEFVGKLRNVNLNGPHTYLPYLAVEFAQYGAMLVGLHNQKHFSTGSMVLPEALELPSHPEGFDDVVRMAMSGELSEPSKIISACEDFWNGLVKWAAEHDYVISTIRIPF
;
A
#
# COMPACT_ATOMS: atom_id res chain seq x y z
N MET A 1 -0.91 -0.43 7.35
CA MET A 1 -0.30 -1.41 6.43
C MET A 1 -0.35 -2.85 6.94
N TYR A 2 0.20 -3.19 8.12
CA TYR A 2 0.10 -4.55 8.68
C TYR A 2 -1.33 -5.10 8.76
N GLU A 3 -2.29 -4.25 9.14
CA GLU A 3 -3.72 -4.61 9.13
C GLU A 3 -4.20 -5.01 7.73
N PHE A 4 -3.83 -4.24 6.71
CA PHE A 4 -4.30 -4.46 5.34
C PHE A 4 -3.69 -5.70 4.70
N VAL A 5 -2.41 -6.00 4.92
CA VAL A 5 -1.82 -7.27 4.45
C VAL A 5 -2.47 -8.47 5.13
N GLY A 6 -2.86 -8.35 6.40
CA GLY A 6 -3.68 -9.36 7.08
C GLY A 6 -5.03 -9.57 6.39
N LYS A 7 -5.75 -8.48 6.09
CA LYS A 7 -7.04 -8.54 5.36
C LYS A 7 -6.88 -9.13 3.95
N LEU A 8 -5.82 -8.76 3.25
CA LEU A 8 -5.50 -9.25 1.90
C LEU A 8 -5.35 -10.77 1.91
N ARG A 9 -4.50 -11.28 2.80
CA ARG A 9 -4.24 -12.72 2.96
C ARG A 9 -5.48 -13.49 3.40
N ASN A 10 -6.27 -12.91 4.31
CA ASN A 10 -7.53 -13.53 4.73
C ASN A 10 -8.52 -13.67 3.57
N VAL A 11 -8.69 -12.62 2.76
CA VAL A 11 -9.59 -12.64 1.60
C VAL A 11 -9.07 -13.54 0.49
N ASN A 12 -7.75 -13.62 0.29
CA ASN A 12 -7.16 -14.56 -0.67
C ASN A 12 -7.46 -16.02 -0.30
N LEU A 13 -7.39 -16.37 0.99
CA LEU A 13 -7.62 -17.74 1.44
C LEU A 13 -9.10 -18.12 1.55
N ASN A 14 -9.94 -17.20 2.02
CA ASN A 14 -11.32 -17.52 2.43
C ASN A 14 -12.40 -16.78 1.63
N GLY A 15 -12.02 -15.82 0.78
CA GLY A 15 -12.96 -14.87 0.19
C GLY A 15 -13.62 -13.96 1.24
N PRO A 16 -14.61 -13.15 0.84
CA PRO A 16 -15.06 -12.92 -0.54
C PRO A 16 -14.11 -11.98 -1.30
N HIS A 17 -13.80 -12.32 -2.56
CA HIS A 17 -12.92 -11.49 -3.41
C HIS A 17 -13.52 -10.13 -3.82
N THR A 18 -14.81 -9.91 -3.55
CA THR A 18 -15.49 -8.63 -3.79
C THR A 18 -14.93 -7.47 -2.97
N TYR A 19 -14.20 -7.76 -1.89
CA TYR A 19 -13.52 -6.74 -1.08
C TYR A 19 -12.17 -6.28 -1.65
N LEU A 20 -11.56 -7.07 -2.55
CA LEU A 20 -10.21 -6.80 -3.08
C LEU A 20 -10.09 -5.45 -3.81
N PRO A 21 -11.05 -5.01 -4.65
CA PRO A 21 -10.95 -3.72 -5.33
C PRO A 21 -10.82 -2.56 -4.35
N TYR A 22 -11.67 -2.54 -3.32
CA TYR A 22 -11.62 -1.52 -2.28
C TYR A 22 -10.31 -1.60 -1.49
N LEU A 23 -9.88 -2.82 -1.13
CA LEU A 23 -8.62 -3.00 -0.41
C LEU A 23 -7.41 -2.51 -1.21
N ALA A 24 -7.37 -2.70 -2.53
CA ALA A 24 -6.29 -2.19 -3.39
C ALA A 24 -6.21 -0.66 -3.36
N VAL A 25 -7.37 0.03 -3.40
CA VAL A 25 -7.44 1.50 -3.29
C VAL A 25 -6.92 1.97 -1.93
N GLU A 26 -7.26 1.26 -0.84
CA GLU A 26 -6.72 1.56 0.50
C GLU A 26 -5.20 1.35 0.56
N PHE A 27 -4.68 0.27 -0.03
CA PHE A 27 -3.23 0.06 -0.14
C PHE A 27 -2.53 1.22 -0.87
N ALA A 28 -3.08 1.66 -2.01
CA ALA A 28 -2.54 2.80 -2.76
C ALA A 28 -2.57 4.09 -1.92
N GLN A 29 -3.70 4.39 -1.28
CA GLN A 29 -3.87 5.62 -0.48
C GLN A 29 -2.95 5.66 0.74
N TYR A 30 -2.93 4.60 1.55
CA TYR A 30 -2.05 4.57 2.72
C TYR A 30 -0.58 4.44 2.34
N GLY A 31 -0.26 3.79 1.21
CA GLY A 31 1.07 3.85 0.62
C GLY A 31 1.50 5.27 0.29
N ALA A 32 0.62 6.03 -0.39
CA ALA A 32 0.88 7.42 -0.71
C ALA A 32 1.05 8.29 0.55
N MET A 33 0.28 8.03 1.61
CA MET A 33 0.49 8.71 2.89
C MET A 33 1.88 8.44 3.48
N LEU A 34 2.37 7.19 3.42
CA LEU A 34 3.72 6.87 3.89
C LEU A 34 4.80 7.58 3.08
N VAL A 35 4.68 7.58 1.75
CA VAL A 35 5.60 8.30 0.86
C VAL A 35 5.56 9.81 1.13
N GLY A 36 4.37 10.37 1.33
CA GLY A 36 4.18 11.78 1.69
C GLY A 36 4.83 12.13 3.02
N LEU A 37 4.64 11.30 4.05
CA LEU A 37 5.27 11.48 5.37
C LEU A 37 6.80 11.43 5.29
N HIS A 38 7.35 10.45 4.56
CA HIS A 38 8.80 10.33 4.34
C HIS A 38 9.38 11.58 3.69
N ASN A 39 8.70 12.09 2.66
CA ASN A 39 9.12 13.26 1.91
C ASN A 39 8.68 14.60 2.55
N GLN A 40 8.07 14.58 3.73
CA GLN A 40 7.50 15.76 4.41
C GLN A 40 6.57 16.59 3.49
N LYS A 41 5.84 15.91 2.60
CA LYS A 41 4.99 16.50 1.58
C LYS A 41 3.53 16.53 2.03
N HIS A 42 2.93 17.71 1.98
CA HIS A 42 1.48 17.85 1.93
C HIS A 42 1.01 17.79 0.48
N PHE A 43 0.06 16.89 0.20
CA PHE A 43 -0.59 16.81 -1.10
C PHE A 43 -1.53 17.99 -1.30
N SER A 44 -1.67 18.45 -2.56
CA SER A 44 -2.48 19.64 -2.86
C SER A 44 -3.97 19.44 -2.57
N THR A 45 -4.53 18.32 -3.01
CA THR A 45 -5.95 17.96 -2.87
C THR A 45 -6.12 16.44 -2.81
N GLY A 46 -7.31 15.97 -2.38
CA GLY A 46 -7.62 14.54 -2.29
C GLY A 46 -7.49 13.79 -3.63
N SER A 47 -7.83 14.41 -4.75
CA SER A 47 -7.70 13.79 -6.08
C SER A 47 -6.26 13.73 -6.57
N MET A 48 -5.37 14.54 -6.00
CA MET A 48 -3.97 14.64 -6.41
C MET A 48 -3.02 13.81 -5.52
N VAL A 49 -3.52 13.15 -4.48
CA VAL A 49 -2.71 12.31 -3.59
C VAL A 49 -1.92 11.25 -4.38
N LEU A 50 -2.60 10.43 -5.18
CA LEU A 50 -1.96 9.34 -5.91
C LEU A 50 -1.04 9.84 -7.03
N PRO A 51 -1.46 10.78 -7.91
CA PRO A 51 -0.55 11.35 -8.91
C PRO A 51 0.69 12.00 -8.30
N GLU A 52 0.53 12.83 -7.26
CA GLU A 52 1.69 13.51 -6.66
C GLU A 52 2.62 12.54 -5.94
N ALA A 53 2.09 11.48 -5.31
CA ALA A 53 2.91 10.48 -4.62
C ALA A 53 3.80 9.68 -5.58
N LEU A 54 3.38 9.45 -6.82
CA LEU A 54 4.19 8.78 -7.85
C LEU A 54 5.40 9.62 -8.29
N GLU A 55 5.31 10.94 -8.18
CA GLU A 55 6.40 11.85 -8.56
C GLU A 55 7.41 12.08 -7.42
N LEU A 56 7.11 11.60 -6.20
CA LEU A 56 8.00 11.74 -5.06
C LEU A 56 9.12 10.70 -5.12
N PRO A 57 10.36 11.08 -4.74
CA PRO A 57 11.45 10.14 -4.67
C PRO A 57 11.28 9.17 -3.48
N SER A 58 12.04 8.08 -3.52
CA SER A 58 12.17 7.12 -2.42
C SER A 58 10.82 6.54 -1.95
N HIS A 59 10.01 6.08 -2.89
CA HIS A 59 8.85 5.21 -2.63
C HIS A 59 9.24 3.71 -2.64
N PRO A 60 8.52 2.85 -1.90
CA PRO A 60 8.82 1.42 -1.86
C PRO A 60 8.62 0.71 -3.20
N GLU A 61 9.42 -0.32 -3.46
CA GLU A 61 9.24 -1.24 -4.59
C GLU A 61 7.79 -1.78 -4.63
N GLY A 62 7.19 -1.86 -5.82
CA GLY A 62 5.82 -2.33 -6.03
C GLY A 62 4.70 -1.31 -5.72
N PHE A 63 5.02 -0.17 -5.08
CA PHE A 63 4.05 0.90 -4.80
C PHE A 63 3.38 1.42 -6.09
N ASP A 64 4.19 1.71 -7.10
CA ASP A 64 3.75 2.25 -8.38
C ASP A 64 2.66 1.41 -9.05
N ASP A 65 2.82 0.09 -9.03
CA ASP A 65 1.89 -0.82 -9.71
C ASP A 65 0.53 -0.82 -9.05
N VAL A 66 0.48 -0.81 -7.71
CA VAL A 66 -0.78 -0.71 -6.95
C VAL A 66 -1.45 0.65 -7.18
N VAL A 67 -0.68 1.74 -7.20
CA VAL A 67 -1.23 3.08 -7.44
C VAL A 67 -1.79 3.20 -8.86
N ARG A 68 -1.04 2.77 -9.87
CA ARG A 68 -1.49 2.79 -11.27
C ARG A 68 -2.74 1.92 -11.45
N MET A 69 -2.80 0.76 -10.82
CA MET A 69 -3.98 -0.12 -10.83
C MET A 69 -5.20 0.55 -10.18
N ALA A 70 -5.02 1.23 -9.04
CA ALA A 70 -6.09 1.96 -8.37
C ALA A 70 -6.57 3.17 -9.21
N MET A 71 -5.66 3.89 -9.85
CA MET A 71 -5.98 5.06 -10.69
C MET A 71 -6.66 4.68 -12.00
N SER A 72 -6.26 3.58 -12.64
CA SER A 72 -6.88 3.12 -13.89
C SER A 72 -8.25 2.48 -13.65
N GLY A 73 -8.51 2.01 -12.43
CA GLY A 73 -9.72 1.27 -12.08
C GLY A 73 -9.71 -0.17 -12.59
N GLU A 74 -8.56 -0.70 -13.04
CA GLU A 74 -8.38 -2.08 -13.49
C GLU A 74 -8.34 -3.06 -12.30
N LEU A 75 -9.45 -3.12 -11.56
CA LEU A 75 -9.60 -3.84 -10.30
C LEU A 75 -10.55 -5.04 -10.43
N SER A 76 -10.73 -5.59 -11.63
CA SER A 76 -11.65 -6.72 -11.85
C SER A 76 -11.03 -8.09 -11.60
N GLU A 77 -9.70 -8.20 -11.61
CA GLU A 77 -8.97 -9.47 -11.55
C GLU A 77 -8.35 -9.70 -10.15
N PRO A 78 -8.95 -10.56 -9.31
CA PRO A 78 -8.50 -10.81 -7.93
C PRO A 78 -7.02 -11.18 -7.81
N SER A 79 -6.53 -12.07 -8.67
CA SER A 79 -5.15 -12.55 -8.62
C SER A 79 -4.13 -11.45 -8.89
N LYS A 80 -4.44 -10.52 -9.81
CA LYS A 80 -3.58 -9.35 -10.10
C LYS A 80 -3.53 -8.41 -8.91
N ILE A 81 -4.68 -8.12 -8.29
CA ILE A 81 -4.75 -7.28 -7.09
C ILE A 81 -3.91 -7.89 -5.97
N ILE A 82 -4.09 -9.19 -5.71
CA ILE A 82 -3.37 -9.89 -4.64
C ILE A 82 -1.86 -9.85 -4.87
N SER A 83 -1.41 -10.16 -6.10
CA SER A 83 0.01 -10.11 -6.44
C SER A 83 0.59 -8.71 -6.22
N ALA A 84 -0.03 -7.68 -6.81
CA ALA A 84 0.48 -6.31 -6.71
C ALA A 84 0.54 -5.81 -5.25
N CYS A 85 -0.47 -6.11 -4.44
CA CYS A 85 -0.47 -5.72 -3.03
C CYS A 85 0.56 -6.50 -2.19
N GLU A 86 0.83 -7.77 -2.48
CA GLU A 86 1.90 -8.54 -1.81
C GLU A 86 3.30 -8.05 -2.25
N ASP A 87 3.49 -7.76 -3.53
CA ASP A 87 4.74 -7.21 -4.05
C ASP A 87 5.04 -5.85 -3.41
N PHE A 88 4.05 -4.97 -3.35
CA PHE A 88 4.17 -3.71 -2.62
C PHE A 88 4.43 -3.92 -1.12
N TRP A 89 3.76 -4.88 -0.46
CA TRP A 89 4.03 -5.17 0.95
C TRP A 89 5.49 -5.59 1.19
N ASN A 90 6.02 -6.47 0.34
CA ASN A 90 7.41 -6.91 0.44
C ASN A 90 8.39 -5.76 0.21
N GLY A 91 8.13 -4.92 -0.79
CA GLY A 91 8.90 -3.70 -1.04
C GLY A 91 8.84 -2.72 0.13
N LEU A 92 7.66 -2.53 0.73
CA LEU A 92 7.47 -1.67 1.90
C LEU A 92 8.26 -2.14 3.12
N VAL A 93 8.30 -3.44 3.39
CA VAL A 93 9.07 -4.00 4.52
C VAL A 93 10.57 -3.75 4.33
N LYS A 94 11.09 -3.95 3.10
CA LYS A 94 12.50 -3.66 2.77
C LYS A 94 12.78 -2.16 2.91
N TRP A 95 11.96 -1.33 2.29
CA TRP A 95 12.09 0.13 2.30
C TRP A 95 12.04 0.70 3.72
N ALA A 96 11.18 0.16 4.59
CA ALA A 96 11.13 0.55 6.00
C ALA A 96 12.42 0.20 6.74
N ALA A 97 13.01 -0.96 6.46
CA ALA A 97 14.30 -1.35 7.03
C ALA A 97 15.46 -0.47 6.52
N GLU A 98 15.45 -0.11 5.23
CA GLU A 98 16.46 0.79 4.63
C GLU A 98 16.44 2.20 5.23
N HIS A 99 15.29 2.65 5.71
CA HIS A 99 15.09 3.98 6.29
C HIS A 99 14.94 3.98 7.82
N ASP A 100 15.30 2.86 8.47
CA ASP A 100 15.25 2.69 9.93
C ASP A 100 13.86 2.94 10.57
N TYR A 101 12.78 2.68 9.82
CA TYR A 101 11.41 2.72 10.34
C TYR A 101 11.07 1.43 11.07
N VAL A 102 11.44 1.37 12.35
CA VAL A 102 11.29 0.18 13.20
C VAL A 102 9.96 0.20 13.96
N ILE A 103 9.21 -0.90 13.86
CA ILE A 103 8.02 -1.15 14.67
C ILE A 103 8.37 -2.11 15.81
N SER A 104 8.03 -1.72 17.04
CA SER A 104 8.19 -2.59 18.22
C SER A 104 7.03 -3.57 18.33
N THR A 105 7.33 -4.86 18.45
CA THR A 105 6.34 -5.95 18.48
C THR A 105 6.35 -6.71 19.80
N ILE A 106 6.49 -6.01 20.93
CA ILE A 106 6.34 -6.62 22.25
C ILE A 106 4.86 -6.92 22.54
N ARG A 107 4.57 -8.11 23.09
CA ARG A 107 3.20 -8.63 23.24
C ARG A 107 2.28 -7.69 24.02
N ILE A 108 2.81 -7.05 25.05
CA ILE A 108 2.13 -6.04 25.87
C ILE A 108 3.15 -4.93 26.11
N PRO A 109 3.03 -3.78 25.43
CA PRO A 109 4.00 -2.68 25.50
C PRO A 109 3.75 -1.70 26.65
N PHE A 110 3.32 -2.17 27.82
CA PHE A 110 3.06 -1.35 29.00
C PHE A 110 3.16 -2.16 30.29
#